data_AF-G2GYG8-F1
#
_entry.id   AF-G2GYG8-F1
#
_cell.length_a   1.000
_cell.length_b   1.000
_cell.length_c   1.000
_cell.angle_alpha   90.00
_cell.angle_beta   90.00
_cell.angle_gamma   90.00
#
_symmetry.space_group_name_H-M   'P 1'
#
loop_
_entity.id
_entity.type
_entity.pdbx_description
1 polymer ?
#
loop_
_entity_poly.entity_id
_entity_poly.type
_entity_poly.pdbx_seq_one_letter_code
_entity_poly.pdbx_strand_id
1 'polypeptide(L)'
;MVLADLDTNKKVLSLGYSYQDLSDLAAGNSAVAMVFSYLKEIALKSRESSADAPFEQLMLDQFADRRYLRQLQDARLAQATNMYSYSRNMDFDAWDRQYYWQGSHDLNQQLQGLALSRQLVVLLSNRQGLLIGEEEKSTSGPRFVIEQIDSLKLQGITILGLGCLRQDRYQPLIDAYFQTGNMPHELKATLAGKSTDITHNGVKNKSLIMLFQTAYKKKIKILAMGDNSIVSPEMVNELIWQATATNSSVVDILKAL
;
A
#
# COMPACT_ATOMS: atom_id res chain seq x y z
N MET A 1 -22.95 -1.98 6.19
CA MET A 1 -22.78 -0.65 6.82
C MET A 1 -22.84 0.38 5.71
N VAL A 2 -23.65 1.43 5.84
CA VAL A 2 -23.70 2.52 4.85
C VAL A 2 -22.48 3.41 5.07
N LEU A 3 -21.65 3.58 4.04
CA LEU A 3 -20.39 4.35 4.11
C LEU A 3 -20.54 5.80 3.60
N ALA A 4 -21.69 6.13 3.02
CA ALA A 4 -22.03 7.50 2.63
C ALA A 4 -23.54 7.69 2.72
N ASP A 5 -23.99 8.73 3.42
CA ASP A 5 -25.41 9.05 3.59
C ASP A 5 -25.65 10.56 3.51
N LEU A 6 -26.60 10.99 2.70
CA LEU A 6 -26.91 12.40 2.47
C LEU A 6 -28.22 12.77 3.15
N ASP A 7 -28.13 13.57 4.23
CA ASP A 7 -29.29 14.24 4.82
C ASP A 7 -29.58 15.50 3.99
N THR A 8 -30.55 15.38 3.07
CA THR A 8 -30.95 16.48 2.16
C THR A 8 -31.58 17.65 2.88
N ASN A 9 -32.22 17.42 4.03
CA ASN A 9 -32.86 18.48 4.82
C ASN A 9 -31.81 19.35 5.51
N LYS A 10 -30.77 18.72 6.06
CA LYS A 10 -29.67 19.43 6.73
C LYS A 10 -28.54 19.82 5.79
N LYS A 11 -28.55 19.31 4.56
CA LYS A 11 -27.45 19.43 3.58
C LYS A 11 -26.14 18.90 4.15
N VAL A 12 -26.21 17.79 4.87
CA VAL A 12 -25.07 17.13 5.51
C VAL A 12 -24.81 15.79 4.84
N LEU A 13 -23.58 15.59 4.40
CA LEU A 13 -23.10 14.30 3.90
C LEU A 13 -22.28 13.61 4.99
N SER A 14 -22.79 12.51 5.51
CA SER A 14 -22.07 11.64 6.45
C SER A 14 -21.18 10.69 5.65
N LEU A 15 -19.86 10.75 5.89
CA LEU A 15 -18.87 9.94 5.19
C LEU A 15 -18.16 9.00 6.16
N GLY A 16 -18.23 7.71 5.87
CA GLY A 16 -17.45 6.64 6.52
C GLY A 16 -16.15 6.31 5.78
N TYR A 17 -15.69 7.19 4.91
CA TYR A 17 -14.45 7.09 4.17
C TYR A 17 -13.46 8.11 4.72
N SER A 18 -12.20 7.72 4.91
CA SER A 18 -11.13 8.69 5.18
C SER A 18 -10.81 9.52 3.93
N TYR A 19 -10.01 10.57 4.12
CA TYR A 19 -9.44 11.32 3.00
C TYR A 19 -8.66 10.40 2.05
N GLN A 20 -7.84 9.50 2.59
CA GLN A 20 -7.04 8.54 1.83
C GLN A 20 -7.93 7.55 1.05
N ASP A 21 -9.03 7.07 1.65
CA ASP A 21 -9.97 6.18 0.97
C ASP A 21 -10.56 6.85 -0.28
N LEU A 22 -11.01 8.10 -0.14
CA LEU A 22 -11.58 8.85 -1.26
C LEU A 22 -10.52 9.16 -2.32
N SER A 23 -9.30 9.50 -1.91
CA SER A 23 -8.17 9.73 -2.83
C SER A 23 -7.83 8.47 -3.63
N ASP A 24 -7.74 7.32 -2.96
CA ASP A 24 -7.43 6.04 -3.60
C ASP A 24 -8.53 5.59 -4.57
N LEU A 25 -9.80 5.84 -4.25
CA LEU A 25 -10.94 5.51 -5.11
C LEU A 25 -11.07 6.49 -6.29
N ALA A 26 -10.86 7.79 -6.06
CA ALA A 26 -10.92 8.84 -7.08
C ALA A 26 -9.92 8.61 -8.22
N ALA A 27 -8.76 8.02 -7.92
CA ALA A 27 -7.73 7.72 -8.91
C ALA A 27 -8.22 6.80 -10.05
N GLY A 28 -9.21 5.93 -9.79
CA GLY A 28 -9.76 5.01 -10.80
C GLY A 28 -11.27 5.12 -11.02
N ASN A 29 -11.94 6.10 -10.40
CA ASN A 29 -13.39 6.29 -10.50
C ASN A 29 -13.74 7.78 -10.66
N SER A 30 -14.17 8.17 -11.85
CA SER A 30 -14.48 9.56 -12.19
C SER A 30 -15.63 10.16 -11.38
N ALA A 31 -16.64 9.37 -11.00
CA ALA A 31 -17.73 9.84 -10.16
C ALA A 31 -17.23 10.18 -8.75
N VAL A 32 -16.38 9.33 -8.17
CA VAL A 32 -15.74 9.60 -6.88
C VAL A 32 -14.80 10.79 -6.99
N ALA A 33 -14.06 10.93 -8.10
CA ALA A 33 -13.20 12.09 -8.33
C ALA A 33 -13.98 13.41 -8.35
N MET A 34 -15.17 13.43 -8.97
CA MET A 34 -16.04 14.62 -8.93
C MET A 34 -16.51 14.93 -7.51
N VAL A 35 -17.01 13.93 -6.77
CA VAL A 35 -17.42 14.11 -5.37
C VAL A 35 -16.25 14.65 -4.53
N PHE A 36 -15.07 14.08 -4.69
CA PHE A 36 -13.87 14.49 -3.98
C PHE A 36 -13.47 15.94 -4.28
N SER A 37 -13.58 16.37 -5.54
CA SER A 37 -13.38 17.77 -5.93
C SER A 37 -14.42 18.72 -5.31
N TYR A 38 -15.70 18.33 -5.23
CA TYR A 38 -16.71 19.15 -4.57
C TYR A 38 -16.47 19.27 -3.06
N LEU A 39 -16.02 18.20 -2.40
CA LEU A 39 -15.64 18.26 -0.98
C LEU A 39 -14.46 19.21 -0.75
N LYS A 40 -13.48 19.22 -1.66
CA LYS A 40 -12.38 20.20 -1.66
C LYS A 40 -12.87 21.63 -1.72
N GLU A 41 -13.75 21.94 -2.67
CA GLU A 41 -14.34 23.27 -2.81
C GLU A 41 -15.13 23.71 -1.58
N ILE A 42 -15.88 22.79 -0.95
CA ILE A 42 -16.65 23.08 0.28
C ILE A 42 -15.71 23.43 1.43
N ALA A 43 -14.66 22.63 1.66
CA ALA A 43 -13.73 22.87 2.77
C ALA A 43 -12.87 24.13 2.59
N LEU A 44 -12.57 24.51 1.35
CA LEU A 44 -11.86 25.76 1.06
C LEU A 44 -12.73 26.98 1.33
N LYS A 45 -14.03 26.91 1.04
CA LYS A 45 -14.97 28.04 1.22
C LYS A 45 -15.41 28.26 2.67
N SER A 46 -15.27 27.26 3.54
CA SER A 46 -15.69 27.34 4.94
C SER A 46 -14.69 28.09 5.84
N ARG A 47 -13.56 28.58 5.32
CA ARG A 47 -12.56 29.34 6.10
C ARG A 47 -12.38 30.76 5.55
N GLU A 48 -12.54 31.77 6.41
CA GLU A 48 -12.46 33.20 6.02
C GLU A 48 -11.02 33.76 5.91
N SER A 49 -9.98 33.03 6.37
CA SER A 49 -8.60 33.55 6.39
C SER A 49 -7.54 32.43 6.49
N SER A 50 -6.42 32.66 5.77
CA SER A 50 -5.18 31.87 5.67
C SER A 50 -5.22 30.60 4.81
N ALA A 51 -4.77 30.78 3.56
CA ALA A 51 -4.21 29.76 2.69
C ALA A 51 -3.04 29.02 3.37
N ASP A 52 -2.73 27.81 2.88
CA ASP A 52 -1.56 26.96 3.17
C ASP A 52 -1.80 25.71 4.04
N ALA A 53 -2.98 25.50 4.64
CA ALA A 53 -3.26 24.22 5.29
C ALA A 53 -3.59 23.13 4.25
N PRO A 54 -2.97 21.93 4.29
CA PRO A 54 -3.32 20.83 3.42
C PRO A 54 -4.82 20.49 3.54
N PHE A 55 -5.46 20.14 2.41
CA PHE A 55 -6.91 19.88 2.39
C PHE A 55 -7.34 18.77 3.38
N GLU A 56 -6.51 17.76 3.60
CA GLU A 56 -6.76 16.74 4.62
C GLU A 56 -6.91 17.35 6.01
N GLN A 57 -6.00 18.28 6.38
CA GLN A 57 -6.08 18.98 7.66
C GLN A 57 -7.35 19.81 7.77
N LEU A 58 -7.77 20.49 6.70
CA LEU A 58 -9.03 21.23 6.68
C LEU A 58 -10.23 20.31 6.93
N MET A 59 -10.24 19.11 6.34
CA MET A 59 -11.29 18.12 6.56
C MET A 59 -11.33 17.62 8.01
N LEU A 60 -10.16 17.37 8.59
CA LEU A 60 -10.04 16.92 9.98
C LEU A 60 -10.46 18.01 10.99
N ASP A 61 -10.01 19.25 10.79
CA ASP A 61 -10.24 20.34 11.72
C ASP A 61 -11.71 20.78 11.76
N GLN A 62 -12.41 20.71 10.63
CA GLN A 62 -13.75 21.29 10.49
C GLN A 62 -14.88 20.25 10.50
N PHE A 63 -14.66 19.05 9.96
CA PHE A 63 -15.73 18.12 9.64
C PHE A 63 -15.59 16.74 10.28
N ALA A 64 -14.42 16.38 10.82
CA ALA A 64 -14.23 15.04 11.35
C ALA A 64 -15.06 14.76 12.60
N ASP A 65 -15.58 13.53 12.67
CA ASP A 65 -16.21 13.01 13.88
C ASP A 65 -15.20 12.94 15.04
N ARG A 66 -15.64 13.32 16.25
CA ARG A 66 -14.76 13.34 17.43
C ARG A 66 -14.19 11.97 17.80
N ARG A 67 -14.94 10.89 17.54
CA ARG A 67 -14.45 9.52 17.79
C ARG A 67 -13.37 9.15 16.78
N TYR A 68 -13.56 9.53 15.51
CA TYR A 68 -12.56 9.32 14.48
C TYR A 68 -11.26 10.10 14.79
N LEU A 69 -11.36 11.36 15.23
CA LEU A 69 -10.19 12.13 15.65
C LEU A 69 -9.43 11.48 16.82
N ARG A 70 -10.14 10.97 17.84
CA ARG A 70 -9.51 10.23 18.94
C ARG A 70 -8.82 8.97 18.45
N GLN A 71 -9.46 8.19 17.59
CA GLN A 71 -8.86 6.99 17.00
C GLN A 71 -7.57 7.32 16.23
N LEU A 72 -7.56 8.40 15.45
CA LEU A 72 -6.36 8.87 14.76
C LEU A 72 -5.25 9.28 15.73
N GLN A 73 -5.59 9.98 16.82
CA GLN A 73 -4.63 10.40 17.85
C GLN A 73 -4.03 9.19 18.59
N ASP A 74 -4.87 8.26 19.02
CA ASP A 74 -4.46 7.04 19.72
C ASP A 74 -3.57 6.17 18.81
N ALA A 75 -3.95 5.99 17.54
CA ALA A 75 -3.15 5.27 16.56
C ALA A 75 -1.77 5.92 16.35
N ARG A 76 -1.72 7.25 16.21
CA ARG A 76 -0.46 8.00 16.06
C ARG A 76 0.45 7.86 17.30
N LEU A 77 -0.12 7.87 18.51
CA LEU A 77 0.65 7.71 19.74
C LEU A 77 1.20 6.28 19.88
N ALA A 78 0.39 5.28 19.53
CA ALA A 78 0.82 3.88 19.49
C ALA A 78 1.97 3.68 18.48
N GLN A 79 1.85 4.28 17.29
CA GLN A 79 2.90 4.27 16.26
C GLN A 79 4.20 4.90 16.78
N ALA A 80 4.14 6.06 17.45
CA ALA A 80 5.30 6.69 18.06
C ALA A 80 6.01 5.79 19.09
N THR A 81 5.23 5.08 19.89
CA THR A 81 5.74 4.14 20.90
C THR A 81 6.42 2.93 20.25
N ASN A 82 5.81 2.41 19.17
CA ASN A 82 6.37 1.30 18.40
C ASN A 82 7.67 1.72 17.70
N MET A 83 7.77 2.93 17.16
CA MET A 83 8.99 3.50 16.56
C MET A 83 10.17 3.43 17.52
N TYR A 84 9.96 3.92 18.74
CA TYR A 84 10.97 3.95 19.77
C TYR A 84 11.45 2.53 20.13
N SER A 85 10.53 1.58 20.21
CA SER A 85 10.83 0.19 20.56
C SER A 85 11.56 -0.56 19.43
N TYR A 86 11.12 -0.39 18.18
CA TYR A 86 11.71 -1.09 17.04
C TYR A 86 13.13 -0.62 16.72
N SER A 87 13.38 0.69 16.75
CA SER A 87 14.71 1.25 16.49
C SER A 87 15.79 0.75 17.45
N ARG A 88 15.43 0.36 18.68
CA ARG A 88 16.38 -0.19 19.67
C ARG A 88 16.63 -1.69 19.56
N ASN A 89 15.74 -2.40 18.89
CA ASN A 89 15.76 -3.86 18.80
C ASN A 89 16.17 -4.37 17.41
N MET A 90 16.58 -3.47 16.50
CA MET A 90 17.12 -3.84 15.19
C MET A 90 18.62 -4.14 15.32
N ASP A 91 19.02 -5.33 14.86
CA ASP A 91 20.43 -5.73 14.76
C ASP A 91 21.01 -5.23 13.42
N PHE A 92 21.34 -3.93 13.39
CA PHE A 92 21.98 -3.31 12.22
C PHE A 92 23.35 -3.93 11.93
N ASP A 93 24.08 -4.38 12.95
CA ASP A 93 25.39 -4.99 12.79
C ASP A 93 25.31 -6.33 12.04
N ALA A 94 24.29 -7.15 12.29
CA ALA A 94 24.03 -8.35 11.51
C ALA A 94 23.62 -8.01 10.07
N TRP A 95 22.77 -6.99 9.88
CA TRP A 95 22.34 -6.55 8.55
C TRP A 95 23.54 -6.05 7.72
N ASP A 96 24.37 -5.18 8.28
CA ASP A 96 25.55 -4.63 7.60
C ASP A 96 26.57 -5.72 7.28
N ARG A 97 26.84 -6.64 8.21
CA ARG A 97 27.72 -7.79 7.92
C ARG A 97 27.22 -8.64 6.75
N GLN A 98 25.91 -8.77 6.59
CA GLN A 98 25.32 -9.60 5.54
C GLN A 98 25.17 -8.88 4.20
N TYR A 99 24.86 -7.58 4.20
CA TYR A 99 24.42 -6.86 3.01
C TYR A 99 25.21 -5.59 2.69
N TYR A 100 26.04 -5.09 3.61
CA TYR A 100 26.89 -3.92 3.35
C TYR A 100 28.24 -4.33 2.76
N TRP A 101 28.77 -3.49 1.87
CA TRP A 101 30.09 -3.61 1.25
C TRP A 101 30.44 -5.03 0.74
N GLN A 102 31.30 -5.77 1.44
CA GLN A 102 31.71 -7.11 1.02
C GLN A 102 30.52 -8.07 0.89
N GLY A 103 29.55 -8.00 1.81
CA GLY A 103 28.38 -8.88 1.79
C GLY A 103 27.53 -8.71 0.53
N SER A 104 27.28 -7.46 0.10
CA SER A 104 26.59 -7.21 -1.18
C SER A 104 27.45 -7.54 -2.38
N HIS A 105 28.76 -7.28 -2.33
CA HIS A 105 29.67 -7.64 -3.41
C HIS A 105 29.69 -9.16 -3.65
N ASP A 106 29.85 -9.97 -2.59
CA ASP A 106 29.87 -11.42 -2.67
C ASP A 106 28.51 -11.98 -3.17
N LEU A 107 27.41 -11.43 -2.64
CA LEU A 107 26.07 -11.81 -3.12
C LEU A 107 25.91 -11.47 -4.61
N ASN A 108 26.33 -10.28 -5.04
CA ASN A 108 26.24 -9.87 -6.45
C ASN A 108 27.11 -10.75 -7.35
N GLN A 109 28.32 -11.11 -6.92
CA GLN A 109 29.17 -12.06 -7.65
C GLN A 109 28.53 -13.43 -7.78
N GLN A 110 27.88 -13.94 -6.73
CA GLN A 110 27.14 -15.21 -6.79
C GLN A 110 25.97 -15.17 -7.78
N LEU A 111 25.34 -14.01 -7.98
CA LEU A 111 24.20 -13.84 -8.89
C LEU A 111 24.61 -13.64 -10.36
N GLN A 112 25.83 -13.17 -10.61
CA GLN A 112 26.31 -12.86 -11.96
C GLN A 112 26.36 -14.11 -12.85
N GLY A 113 25.86 -13.97 -14.08
CA GLY A 113 25.87 -15.05 -15.08
C GLY A 113 24.90 -16.22 -14.80
N LEU A 114 24.20 -16.21 -13.66
CA LEU A 114 23.19 -17.22 -13.36
C LEU A 114 21.89 -17.00 -14.12
N ALA A 115 21.26 -18.10 -14.54
CA ALA A 115 19.86 -18.07 -14.97
C ALA A 115 18.95 -17.66 -13.80
N LEU A 116 17.82 -17.01 -14.10
CA LEU A 116 16.90 -16.48 -13.09
C LEU A 116 16.46 -17.52 -12.05
N SER A 117 16.16 -18.75 -12.46
CA SER A 117 15.77 -19.81 -11.52
C SER A 117 16.85 -20.10 -10.47
N ARG A 118 18.13 -19.99 -10.84
CA ARG A 118 19.26 -20.13 -9.93
C ARG A 118 19.50 -18.86 -9.12
N GLN A 119 19.27 -17.68 -9.68
CA GLN A 119 19.30 -16.43 -8.91
C GLN A 119 18.27 -16.46 -7.78
N LEU A 120 17.04 -16.93 -8.04
CA LEU A 120 16.00 -17.06 -7.02
C LEU A 120 16.42 -18.01 -5.89
N VAL A 121 17.07 -19.14 -6.20
CA VAL A 121 17.60 -20.06 -5.18
C VAL A 121 18.62 -19.36 -4.28
N VAL A 122 19.56 -18.59 -4.86
CA VAL A 122 20.57 -17.85 -4.10
C VAL A 122 19.93 -16.76 -3.23
N LEU A 123 19.00 -15.99 -3.80
CA LEU A 123 18.29 -14.92 -3.11
C LEU A 123 17.36 -15.41 -2.00
N LEU A 124 16.84 -16.64 -2.08
CA LEU A 124 15.96 -17.22 -1.06
C LEU A 124 16.71 -18.12 -0.07
N SER A 125 17.97 -18.46 -0.34
CA SER A 125 18.78 -19.27 0.58
C SER A 125 18.95 -18.55 1.91
N ASN A 126 18.53 -19.20 3.00
CA ASN A 126 18.57 -18.69 4.38
C ASN A 126 17.85 -17.33 4.57
N ARG A 127 16.85 -17.04 3.73
CA ARG A 127 16.05 -15.81 3.79
C ARG A 127 14.57 -16.14 3.74
N GLN A 128 13.76 -15.30 4.39
CA GLN A 128 12.32 -15.52 4.52
C GLN A 128 11.52 -15.09 3.27
N GLY A 129 12.15 -14.35 2.35
CA GLY A 129 11.47 -13.85 1.15
C GLY A 129 12.34 -12.90 0.33
N LEU A 130 11.69 -12.18 -0.58
CA LEU A 130 12.30 -11.20 -1.47
C LEU A 130 11.67 -9.83 -1.26
N LEU A 131 12.50 -8.80 -1.21
CA LEU A 131 12.07 -7.40 -1.27
C LEU A 131 12.43 -6.86 -2.66
N ILE A 132 11.43 -6.43 -3.41
CA ILE A 132 11.61 -5.85 -4.75
C ILE A 132 11.28 -4.37 -4.65
N GLY A 133 12.30 -3.52 -4.81
CA GLY A 133 12.10 -2.07 -4.89
C GLY A 133 11.35 -1.69 -6.16
N GLU A 134 10.43 -0.75 -6.03
CA GLU A 134 9.66 -0.23 -7.17
C GLU A 134 9.79 1.30 -7.19
N GLU A 135 10.31 1.81 -8.30
CA GLU A 135 10.31 3.25 -8.57
C GLU A 135 8.90 3.71 -8.95
N GLU A 136 8.61 5.00 -8.73
CA GLU A 136 7.30 5.56 -9.04
C GLU A 136 6.95 5.33 -10.52
N LYS A 137 5.77 4.75 -10.77
CA LYS A 137 5.25 4.39 -12.11
C LYS A 137 6.07 3.31 -12.85
N SER A 138 7.03 2.67 -12.19
CA SER A 138 7.66 1.46 -12.74
C SER A 138 6.64 0.34 -12.90
N THR A 139 6.94 -0.59 -13.80
CA THR A 139 6.16 -1.83 -13.96
C THR A 139 7.01 -3.07 -13.72
N SER A 140 8.29 -2.89 -13.37
CA SER A 140 9.27 -3.97 -13.30
C SER A 140 8.90 -5.00 -12.24
N GLY A 141 8.47 -4.57 -11.05
CA GLY A 141 8.03 -5.47 -9.98
C GLY A 141 6.80 -6.29 -10.38
N PRO A 142 5.65 -5.67 -10.70
CA PRO A 142 4.46 -6.39 -11.14
C PRO A 142 4.70 -7.27 -12.36
N ARG A 143 5.45 -6.79 -13.36
CA ARG A 143 5.80 -7.57 -14.55
C ARG A 143 6.64 -8.79 -14.21
N PHE A 144 7.68 -8.62 -13.41
CA PHE A 144 8.53 -9.72 -12.94
C PHE A 144 7.69 -10.79 -12.24
N VAL A 145 6.83 -10.39 -11.30
CA VAL A 145 5.97 -11.33 -10.58
C VAL A 145 5.01 -12.04 -11.53
N ILE A 146 4.36 -11.33 -12.46
CA ILE A 146 3.43 -11.93 -13.44
C ILE A 146 4.13 -12.96 -14.31
N GLU A 147 5.29 -12.60 -14.88
CA GLU A 147 6.04 -13.46 -15.81
C GLU A 147 6.69 -14.66 -15.09
N GLN A 148 7.09 -14.49 -13.82
CA GLN A 148 7.90 -15.46 -13.07
C GLN A 148 7.14 -16.13 -11.93
N ILE A 149 5.82 -15.99 -11.88
CA ILE A 149 4.99 -16.49 -10.77
C ILE A 149 5.17 -17.99 -10.52
N ASP A 150 5.36 -18.78 -11.58
CA ASP A 150 5.59 -20.21 -11.48
C ASP A 150 6.97 -20.52 -10.89
N SER A 151 8.01 -19.80 -11.33
CA SER A 151 9.36 -19.91 -10.78
C SER A 151 9.40 -19.52 -9.30
N LEU A 152 8.73 -18.42 -8.92
CA LEU A 152 8.61 -17.97 -7.53
C LEU A 152 7.90 -19.03 -6.68
N LYS A 153 6.80 -19.59 -7.18
CA LYS A 153 6.05 -20.64 -6.49
C LYS A 153 6.86 -21.92 -6.31
N LEU A 154 7.65 -22.32 -7.32
CA LEU A 154 8.55 -23.47 -7.23
C LEU A 154 9.61 -23.30 -6.14
N GLN A 155 10.00 -22.06 -5.82
CA GLN A 155 10.92 -21.73 -4.73
C GLN A 155 10.21 -21.55 -3.37
N GLY A 156 8.93 -21.90 -3.28
CA GLY A 156 8.17 -21.86 -2.03
C GLY A 156 7.48 -20.53 -1.72
N ILE A 157 7.50 -19.55 -2.63
CA ILE A 157 6.75 -18.30 -2.44
C ILE A 157 5.24 -18.58 -2.54
N THR A 158 4.54 -18.28 -1.45
CA THR A 158 3.09 -18.47 -1.32
C THR A 158 2.33 -17.16 -1.11
N ILE A 159 3.05 -16.06 -0.81
CA ILE A 159 2.49 -14.77 -0.42
C ILE A 159 3.16 -13.64 -1.21
N LEU A 160 2.36 -12.71 -1.70
CA LEU A 160 2.81 -11.44 -2.30
C LEU A 160 2.38 -10.28 -1.40
N GLY A 161 3.36 -9.56 -0.87
CA GLY A 161 3.16 -8.33 -0.11
C GLY A 161 3.13 -7.12 -1.03
N LEU A 162 2.09 -6.28 -0.92
CA LEU A 162 1.94 -5.07 -1.72
C LEU A 162 1.87 -3.84 -0.81
N GLY A 163 2.95 -3.04 -0.80
CA GLY A 163 3.02 -1.79 -0.03
C GLY A 163 2.12 -0.67 -0.59
N CYS A 164 1.67 -0.78 -1.85
CA CYS A 164 0.81 0.22 -2.48
C CYS A 164 -0.67 0.16 -2.04
N LEU A 165 -1.05 -0.84 -1.23
CA LEU A 165 -2.42 -1.05 -0.74
C LEU A 165 -2.44 -1.03 0.78
N ARG A 166 -3.37 -0.27 1.35
CA ARG A 166 -3.55 -0.13 2.80
C ARG A 166 -4.22 -1.37 3.40
N GLN A 167 -3.62 -1.91 4.45
CA GLN A 167 -4.02 -3.20 5.01
C GLN A 167 -5.46 -3.17 5.56
N ASP A 168 -5.77 -2.19 6.40
CA ASP A 168 -7.05 -2.04 7.08
C ASP A 168 -8.24 -1.94 6.12
N ARG A 169 -8.06 -1.21 5.01
CA ARG A 169 -9.11 -0.95 4.02
C ARG A 169 -9.21 -2.07 3.00
N TYR A 170 -8.08 -2.52 2.46
CA TYR A 170 -8.08 -3.38 1.29
C TYR A 170 -7.95 -4.85 1.60
N GLN A 171 -7.36 -5.28 2.73
CA GLN A 171 -7.24 -6.71 3.03
C GLN A 171 -8.59 -7.45 3.03
N PRO A 172 -9.69 -6.91 3.62
CA PRO A 172 -10.99 -7.57 3.54
C PRO A 172 -11.53 -7.70 2.11
N LEU A 173 -11.27 -6.71 1.26
CA LEU A 173 -11.67 -6.73 -0.16
C LEU A 173 -10.84 -7.72 -0.97
N ILE A 174 -9.55 -7.85 -0.66
CA ILE A 174 -8.64 -8.83 -1.24
C ILE A 174 -9.11 -10.23 -0.85
N ASP A 175 -9.36 -10.48 0.43
CA ASP A 175 -9.81 -11.79 0.92
C ASP A 175 -11.15 -12.19 0.28
N ALA A 176 -12.10 -11.25 0.17
CA ALA A 176 -13.36 -11.49 -0.53
C ALA A 176 -13.17 -11.85 -2.01
N TYR A 177 -12.21 -11.21 -2.71
CA TYR A 177 -11.86 -11.57 -4.08
C TYR A 177 -11.30 -13.00 -4.16
N PHE A 178 -10.37 -13.37 -3.26
CA PHE A 178 -9.78 -14.71 -3.26
C PHE A 178 -10.77 -15.81 -2.86
N GLN A 179 -11.82 -15.49 -2.11
CA GLN A 179 -12.89 -16.42 -1.77
C GLN A 179 -13.92 -16.59 -2.90
N THR A 180 -14.29 -15.51 -3.57
CA THR A 180 -15.41 -15.52 -4.54
C THR A 180 -14.97 -15.59 -6.01
N GLY A 181 -13.71 -15.26 -6.31
CA GLY A 181 -13.22 -15.05 -7.66
C GLY A 181 -13.72 -13.77 -8.34
N ASN A 182 -14.61 -13.01 -7.68
CA ASN A 182 -15.22 -11.79 -8.20
C ASN A 182 -14.60 -10.58 -7.52
N MET A 183 -13.88 -9.75 -8.28
CA MET A 183 -13.17 -8.59 -7.74
C MET A 183 -14.17 -7.50 -7.34
N PRO A 184 -14.22 -7.08 -6.06
CA PRO A 184 -15.11 -6.00 -5.62
C PRO A 184 -14.87 -4.71 -6.41
N HIS A 185 -15.93 -3.94 -6.66
CA HIS A 185 -15.86 -2.73 -7.48
C HIS A 185 -14.87 -1.70 -6.90
N GLU A 186 -14.87 -1.51 -5.58
CA GLU A 186 -13.93 -0.63 -4.89
C GLU A 186 -12.48 -1.06 -5.11
N LEU A 187 -12.18 -2.36 -4.92
CA LEU A 187 -10.85 -2.89 -5.16
C LEU A 187 -10.43 -2.70 -6.61
N LYS A 188 -11.31 -3.00 -7.57
CA LYS A 188 -11.03 -2.81 -8.99
C LYS A 188 -10.73 -1.34 -9.34
N ALA A 189 -11.49 -0.39 -8.80
CA ALA A 189 -11.27 1.03 -9.01
C ALA A 189 -9.92 1.48 -8.45
N THR A 190 -9.60 1.13 -7.20
CA THR A 190 -8.30 1.47 -6.61
C THR A 190 -7.14 0.85 -7.36
N LEU A 191 -7.22 -0.44 -7.72
CA LEU A 191 -6.18 -1.10 -8.51
C LEU A 191 -6.02 -0.42 -9.87
N ALA A 192 -7.11 -0.03 -10.54
CA ALA A 192 -7.04 0.67 -11.81
C ALA A 192 -6.35 2.04 -11.69
N GLY A 193 -6.62 2.78 -10.62
CA GLY A 193 -6.01 4.09 -10.36
C GLY A 193 -4.52 4.03 -10.01
N LYS A 194 -4.09 2.98 -9.31
CA LYS A 194 -2.68 2.75 -8.93
C LYS A 194 -1.88 1.95 -9.98
N SER A 195 -2.52 1.47 -11.04
CA SER A 195 -1.86 0.64 -12.06
C SER A 195 -1.25 1.46 -13.18
N THR A 196 0.01 1.17 -13.51
CA THR A 196 0.59 1.48 -14.82
C THR A 196 0.15 0.45 -15.85
N ASP A 197 0.06 0.86 -17.12
CA ASP A 197 -0.28 -0.06 -18.20
C ASP A 197 0.91 -0.96 -18.55
N ILE A 198 0.65 -2.26 -18.72
CA ILE A 198 1.62 -3.25 -19.21
C ILE A 198 1.07 -3.96 -20.44
N THR A 199 1.95 -4.26 -21.40
CA THR A 199 1.60 -5.10 -22.55
C THR A 199 2.10 -6.51 -22.29
N HIS A 200 1.19 -7.47 -22.24
CA HIS A 200 1.52 -8.88 -22.10
C HIS A 200 0.78 -9.66 -23.20
N ASN A 201 1.51 -10.46 -23.97
CA ASN A 201 1.00 -11.18 -25.15
C ASN A 201 0.24 -10.29 -26.15
N GLY A 202 0.73 -9.07 -26.39
CA GLY A 202 0.13 -8.11 -27.31
C GLY A 202 -1.14 -7.41 -26.79
N VAL A 203 -1.58 -7.72 -25.56
CA VAL A 203 -2.76 -7.09 -24.95
C VAL A 203 -2.32 -6.13 -23.85
N LYS A 204 -2.81 -4.90 -23.93
CA LYS A 204 -2.59 -3.85 -22.94
C LYS A 204 -3.51 -4.07 -21.74
N ASN A 205 -2.93 -4.23 -20.56
CA ASN A 205 -3.62 -4.49 -19.30
C ASN A 205 -3.13 -3.54 -18.20
N LYS A 206 -3.95 -3.37 -17.16
CA LYS A 206 -3.54 -2.68 -15.93
C LYS A 206 -2.69 -3.63 -15.08
N SER A 207 -1.46 -3.23 -14.75
CA SER A 207 -0.46 -4.07 -14.07
C SER A 207 -0.97 -4.75 -12.80
N LEU A 208 -1.54 -3.99 -11.86
CA LEU A 208 -2.01 -4.56 -10.59
C LEU A 208 -3.23 -5.45 -10.79
N ILE A 209 -4.15 -5.10 -11.70
CA ILE A 209 -5.29 -5.97 -12.02
C ILE A 209 -4.81 -7.32 -12.56
N MET A 210 -3.84 -7.30 -13.48
CA MET A 210 -3.28 -8.52 -14.05
C MET A 210 -2.49 -9.33 -13.00
N LEU A 211 -1.78 -8.67 -12.10
CA LEU A 211 -1.07 -9.31 -10.98
C LEU A 211 -2.06 -10.04 -10.06
N PHE A 212 -3.17 -9.41 -9.69
CA PHE A 212 -4.21 -10.02 -8.87
C PHE A 212 -4.84 -11.25 -9.54
N GLN A 213 -5.17 -11.15 -10.82
CA GLN A 213 -5.74 -12.27 -11.58
C GLN A 213 -4.75 -13.44 -11.70
N THR A 214 -3.47 -13.13 -11.90
CA THR A 214 -2.40 -14.13 -11.99
C THR A 214 -2.19 -14.82 -10.63
N ALA A 215 -2.11 -14.04 -9.54
CA ALA A 215 -2.00 -14.57 -8.19
C ALA A 215 -3.19 -15.47 -7.80
N TYR A 216 -4.42 -15.04 -8.12
CA TYR A 216 -5.63 -15.84 -7.93
C TYR A 216 -5.55 -17.19 -8.66
N LYS A 217 -5.24 -17.18 -9.97
CA LYS A 217 -5.10 -18.41 -10.77
C LYS A 217 -4.03 -19.35 -10.23
N LYS A 218 -2.94 -18.81 -9.70
CA LYS A 218 -1.80 -19.56 -9.17
C LYS A 218 -1.93 -19.90 -7.69
N LYS A 219 -3.01 -19.49 -7.02
CA LYS A 219 -3.26 -19.68 -5.59
C LYS A 219 -2.15 -19.09 -4.71
N ILE A 220 -1.67 -17.91 -5.09
CA ILE A 220 -0.73 -17.12 -4.28
C ILE A 220 -1.53 -16.06 -3.54
N LYS A 221 -1.41 -16.03 -2.20
CA LYS A 221 -2.12 -15.06 -1.36
C LYS A 221 -1.54 -13.67 -1.57
N ILE A 222 -2.39 -12.65 -1.57
CA ILE A 222 -1.95 -11.25 -1.57
C ILE A 222 -2.21 -10.66 -0.18
N LEU A 223 -1.22 -9.95 0.34
CA LEU A 223 -1.31 -9.16 1.56
C LEU A 223 -1.08 -7.69 1.26
N ALA A 224 -2.02 -6.85 1.65
CA ALA A 224 -1.84 -5.40 1.68
C ALA A 224 -0.93 -5.04 2.86
N MET A 225 0.11 -4.24 2.58
CA MET A 225 1.18 -3.89 3.54
C MET A 225 1.37 -2.39 3.73
N GLY A 226 0.61 -1.57 3.01
CA GLY A 226 0.65 -0.12 3.15
C GLY A 226 -0.01 0.34 4.45
N ASP A 227 0.47 1.46 4.99
CA ASP A 227 -0.13 2.14 6.12
C ASP A 227 -1.14 3.23 5.70
N ASN A 228 -1.94 3.67 6.65
CA ASN A 228 -2.89 4.78 6.56
C ASN A 228 -2.26 6.18 6.57
N SER A 229 -0.93 6.31 6.62
CA SER A 229 -0.25 7.60 6.56
C SER A 229 -0.57 8.41 5.29
N ILE A 230 -0.40 9.73 5.40
CA ILE A 230 -0.72 10.76 4.42
C ILE A 230 -0.10 10.44 3.04
N VAL A 231 -0.88 10.66 1.97
CA VAL A 231 -0.57 10.29 0.57
C VAL A 231 0.61 11.08 -0.02
N SER A 232 0.97 12.21 0.57
CA SER A 232 2.12 13.01 0.16
C SER A 232 2.69 13.70 1.39
N PRO A 233 3.74 13.14 2.01
CA PRO A 233 4.42 13.81 3.10
C PRO A 233 5.16 15.04 2.54
N GLU A 234 4.69 16.24 2.89
CA GLU A 234 5.35 17.50 2.53
C GLU A 234 6.45 17.85 3.54
N MET A 235 6.41 17.21 4.72
CA MET A 235 7.35 17.45 5.81
C MET A 235 8.18 16.20 6.16
N VAL A 236 9.43 16.40 6.57
CA VAL A 236 10.36 15.33 7.01
C VAL A 236 9.75 14.45 8.11
N ASN A 237 8.98 15.05 9.03
CA ASN A 237 8.30 14.30 10.08
C ASN A 237 7.30 13.30 9.50
N GLU A 238 6.58 13.65 8.44
CA GLU A 238 5.58 12.79 7.79
C GLU A 238 6.24 11.64 7.04
N LEU A 239 7.42 11.84 6.44
CA LEU A 239 8.23 10.77 5.86
C LEU A 239 8.68 9.76 6.92
N ILE A 240 9.16 10.24 8.07
CA ILE A 240 9.54 9.38 9.20
C ILE A 240 8.32 8.58 9.69
N TRP A 241 7.15 9.24 9.78
CA TRP A 241 5.92 8.57 10.17
C TRP A 241 5.51 7.48 9.19
N GLN A 242 5.48 7.77 7.89
CA GLN A 242 5.11 6.81 6.86
C GLN A 242 6.04 5.60 6.83
N ALA A 243 7.36 5.83 6.85
CA ALA A 243 8.36 4.77 6.85
C ALA A 243 8.21 3.87 8.09
N THR A 244 8.03 4.49 9.26
CA THR A 244 7.88 3.77 10.53
C THR A 244 6.62 2.94 10.57
N ALA A 245 5.47 3.53 10.23
CA ALA A 245 4.19 2.85 10.32
C ALA A 245 4.12 1.67 9.34
N THR A 246 4.65 1.86 8.13
CA THR A 246 4.84 0.79 7.15
C THR A 246 5.75 -0.31 7.71
N ASN A 247 6.90 0.04 8.29
CA ASN A 247 7.82 -0.95 8.89
C ASN A 247 7.17 -1.75 10.01
N SER A 248 6.47 -1.11 10.94
CA SER A 248 5.79 -1.81 12.03
C SER A 248 4.71 -2.77 11.51
N SER A 249 3.88 -2.29 10.57
CA SER A 249 2.80 -3.09 9.99
C SER A 249 3.37 -4.29 9.22
N VAL A 250 4.38 -4.07 8.38
CA VAL A 250 5.05 -5.14 7.63
C VAL A 250 5.66 -6.18 8.56
N VAL A 251 6.36 -5.76 9.63
CA VAL A 251 6.95 -6.68 10.60
C VAL A 251 5.87 -7.53 11.28
N ASP A 252 4.77 -6.91 11.72
CA ASP A 252 3.68 -7.61 12.39
C ASP A 252 2.97 -8.58 11.43
N ILE A 253 2.70 -8.16 10.19
CA ILE A 253 2.13 -9.02 9.14
C ILE A 253 3.04 -10.21 8.87
N LEU A 254 4.34 -9.97 8.65
CA LEU A 254 5.28 -11.03 8.24
C LEU A 254 5.60 -11.99 9.39
N LYS A 255 5.63 -11.53 10.65
CA LYS A 255 5.78 -12.41 11.83
C LYS A 255 4.55 -13.28 12.10
N ALA A 256 3.38 -12.86 11.64
CA ALA A 256 2.13 -13.61 11.81
C ALA A 256 1.91 -14.71 10.75
N LEU A 257 2.85 -14.88 9.81
CA LEU A 257 2.84 -15.92 8.76
C LEU A 257 3.50 -17.21 9.25
#